data_AF-A0A4P9WRR7-F1
#
_entry.id   AF-A0A4P9WRR7-F1
#
_cell.length_a   1.000
_cell.length_b   1.000
_cell.length_c   1.000
_cell.angle_alpha   90.00
_cell.angle_beta   90.00
_cell.angle_gamma   90.00
#
_symmetry.space_group_name_H-M   'P 1'
#
loop_
_entity.id
_entity.type
_entity.pdbx_description
1 polymer ?
#
loop_
_entity_poly.entity_id
_entity_poly.type
_entity_poly.pdbx_seq_one_letter_code
_entity_poly.pdbx_strand_id
1 'polypeptide(L)' 'MFSLKYLIWFSKAATLCPYVTLAFHQSQPLLMQFEDPFICLKFCIAPKC' A
#
# COMPACT_ATOMS: atom_id res chain seq x y z
N MET A 1 -4.99 12.45 -5.99
CA MET A 1 -5.01 11.33 -6.97
C MET A 1 -3.69 10.54 -6.83
N PHE A 2 -3.65 9.20 -6.84
CA PHE A 2 -2.38 8.46 -6.62
C PHE A 2 -1.70 8.04 -7.94
N SER A 3 -0.39 7.78 -7.91
CA SER A 3 0.32 7.29 -9.10
C SER A 3 0.13 5.80 -9.29
N LEU A 4 -0.42 5.41 -10.45
CA LEU A 4 -0.61 4.01 -10.81
C LEU A 4 0.70 3.21 -10.83
N LYS A 5 1.82 3.85 -11.20
CA LYS A 5 3.15 3.22 -11.20
C LYS A 5 3.53 2.67 -9.82
N TYR A 6 3.26 3.42 -8.75
CA TYR A 6 3.57 3.00 -7.38
C TYR A 6 2.61 1.90 -6.92
N LEU A 7 1.32 2.02 -7.25
CA LEU A 7 0.31 1.00 -6.92
C LEU A 7 0.67 -0.37 -7.53
N ILE A 8 1.06 -0.42 -8.80
CA ILE A 8 1.49 -1.66 -9.48
C ILE A 8 2.78 -2.22 -8.88
N TRP A 9 3.71 -1.36 -8.47
CA TRP A 9 4.96 -1.83 -7.88
C TRP A 9 4.72 -2.45 -6.50
N PHE A 10 3.92 -1.81 -5.66
CA PHE A 10 3.60 -2.31 -4.32
C PHE A 10 2.66 -3.51 -4.32
N SER A 11 1.81 -3.69 -5.33
CA SER A 11 0.99 -4.89 -5.45
C SER A 11 1.80 -6.18 -5.57
N LYS A 12 3.10 -6.10 -5.90
CA LYS A 12 4.00 -7.27 -5.85
C LYS A 12 4.15 -7.84 -4.44
N ALA A 13 3.96 -7.04 -3.39
CA ALA A 13 3.98 -7.54 -2.02
C ALA A 13 2.88 -8.59 -1.76
N ALA A 14 1.83 -8.63 -2.59
CA ALA A 14 0.77 -9.64 -2.53
C ALA A 14 1.28 -11.07 -2.75
N THR A 15 2.48 -11.26 -3.33
CA THR A 15 3.08 -12.59 -3.47
C THR A 15 3.58 -13.16 -2.14
N LEU A 16 3.85 -12.28 -1.15
CA LEU A 16 4.27 -12.68 0.19
C LEU A 16 3.08 -12.73 1.13
N CYS A 17 2.27 -11.66 1.16
CA CYS A 17 1.09 -11.59 2.00
C CYS A 17 -0.13 -11.32 1.12
N PRO A 18 -1.06 -12.28 0.95
CA PRO A 18 -2.15 -12.18 -0.02
C PRO A 18 -3.22 -11.14 0.36
N TYR A 19 -3.28 -10.76 1.64
CA TYR A 19 -4.22 -9.78 2.15
C TYR A 19 -3.57 -8.40 2.25
N VAL A 20 -4.33 -7.39 1.82
CA VAL A 20 -3.94 -5.99 1.89
C VAL A 20 -5.03 -5.16 2.55
N THR A 21 -4.64 -4.33 3.50
CA THR A 21 -5.47 -3.30 4.11
C THR A 21 -5.06 -1.94 3.54
N LEU A 22 -6.05 -1.17 3.09
CA LEU A 22 -5.84 0.17 2.56
C LEU A 22 -6.45 1.20 3.52
N ALA A 23 -5.66 2.17 3.97
CA ALA A 23 -6.15 3.29 4.76
C ALA A 23 -6.01 4.59 3.96
N PHE A 24 -7.16 5.21 3.67
CA PHE A 24 -7.27 6.47 2.94
C PHE A 24 -7.52 7.62 3.90
N HIS A 25 -6.74 8.69 3.76
CA HIS A 25 -6.99 9.95 4.46
C HIS A 25 -6.77 11.10 3.48
N GLN A 26 -7.67 12.09 3.45
CA GLN A 26 -7.62 13.18 2.46
C GLN A 26 -6.34 14.04 2.58
N SER A 27 -5.79 14.17 3.78
CA SER A 27 -4.60 14.97 4.08
C SER A 27 -3.34 14.14 4.36
N GLN A 28 -3.38 12.81 4.18
CA GLN A 28 -2.22 11.95 4.44
C GLN A 28 -1.93 11.04 3.24
N PRO A 29 -0.71 10.49 3.15
CA PRO A 29 -0.39 9.45 2.19
C PRO A 29 -1.34 8.24 2.33
N LEU A 30 -1.64 7.57 1.22
CA LEU A 30 -2.29 6.26 1.24
C LEU A 30 -1.36 5.27 1.92
N LEU A 31 -1.84 4.61 2.98
CA LEU A 31 -1.16 3.48 3.60
C LEU A 31 -1.68 2.18 2.99
N MET A 32 -0.77 1.39 2.42
CA MET A 32 -1.00 0.00 2.01
C MET A 32 -0.27 -0.92 2.98
N GLN A 33 -1.01 -1.75 3.70
CA GLN A 33 -0.45 -2.71 4.66
C GLN A 33 -0.73 -4.13 4.17
N PHE A 34 0.33 -4.87 3.92
CA PHE A 34 0.30 -6.29 3.58
C PHE A 34 0.77 -7.07 4.80
N GLU A 35 -0.04 -8.00 5.29
CA GLU A 35 0.29 -8.70 6.52
C GLU A 35 -0.15 -10.16 6.52
N ASP A 36 0.65 -10.96 7.21
CA ASP A 36 0.36 -12.32 7.63
C ASP A 36 0.89 -12.51 9.08
N PRO A 37 0.77 -13.69 9.71
CA PRO A 37 1.22 -13.89 11.08
C PRO A 37 2.72 -13.66 11.35
N PHE A 38 3.56 -13.61 10.30
CA PHE A 38 5.02 -13.55 10.41
C PHE A 38 5.62 -12.26 9.80
N ILE A 39 4.94 -11.68 8.81
CA ILE A 39 5.45 -10.55 8.01
C ILE A 39 4.43 -9.42 8.00
N CYS A 40 4.92 -8.18 8.20
CA CYS A 40 4.14 -6.96 8.01
C CYS A 40 4.92 -5.99 7.11
N LEU A 41 4.36 -5.65 5.94
CA LEU A 41 4.92 -4.70 5.00
C LEU A 41 3.98 -3.48 4.89
N LYS A 42 4.54 -2.28 5.08
CA LYS A 42 3.80 -1.02 5.02
C LYS A 42 4.38 -0.12 3.95
N PHE A 43 3.53 0.39 3.06
CA PHE A 43 3.90 1.32 2.01
C PHE A 43 3.05 2.59 2.12
N CYS A 44 3.69 3.75 2.11
CA CYS A 44 3.04 5.04 2.13
C CYS A 44 3.18 5.71 0.76
N ILE A 45 2.06 5.99 0.09
CA ILE A 45 2.03 6.66 -1.22
C ILE A 45 1.47 8.07 -1.05
N ALA A 46 2.31 9.08 -1.28
CA ALA A 46 1.83 10.46 -1.32
C ALA A 46 0.87 10.68 -2.50
N PRO A 47 -0.22 11.46 -2.32
CA PRO A 47 -1.06 11.86 -3.42
C PRO A 47 -0.28 12.76 -4.40
N LYS A 48 -0.60 12.66 -5.68
CA LYS A 48 -0.24 13.68 -6.68
C LYS A 48 -0.99 14.97 -6.35
N CYS A 49 -0.26 16.09 -6.40
CA CYS A 49 -0.82 17.43 -6.47
C CYS A 49 -1.58 17.63 -7.78
#